data_AF-O22602-F1
#
_entry.id   AF-O22602-F1
#
_cell.length_a   1.000
_cell.length_b   1.000
_cell.length_c   1.000
_cell.angle_alpha   90.00
_cell.angle_beta   90.00
_cell.angle_gamma   90.00
#
_symmetry.space_group_name_H-M   'P 1'
#
loop_
_entity.id
_entity.type
_entity.pdbx_description
1 polymer ?
#
loop_
_entity_poly.entity_id
_entity_poly.type
_entity_poly.pdbx_seq_one_letter_code
_entity_poly.pdbx_strand_id
1 'polypeptide(L)'
;DNKTIVEMDPGSFRTFDTNYFVNVKKNRGLFQSDAALLTDNEAQSYINQQFEYLSFFSDFAVSMEKMGRIGVLTGTRGQIRRHSASQLTELHFIIVGD
;
A
#
# COMPACT_ATOMS: atom_id res chain seq x y z
N ASP A 1 -5.87 -8.31 28.43
CA ASP A 1 -5.62 -8.27 26.99
C ASP A 1 -4.50 -9.21 26.59
N ASN A 2 -4.81 -10.20 25.75
CA ASN A 2 -3.78 -10.99 25.09
C ASN A 2 -3.67 -10.47 23.66
N LYS A 3 -2.70 -9.59 23.41
CA LYS A 3 -2.46 -9.04 22.06
C LYS A 3 -1.62 -10.05 21.28
N THR A 4 -2.27 -10.79 20.39
CA THR A 4 -1.59 -11.70 19.46
C THR A 4 -1.39 -10.98 18.12
N ILE A 5 -0.16 -10.93 17.64
CA ILE A 5 0.19 -10.41 16.32
C ILE A 5 0.32 -11.61 15.38
N VAL A 6 -0.31 -11.53 14.21
CA VAL A 6 -0.28 -12.57 13.18
C VAL A 6 0.34 -11.97 11.92
N GLU A 7 1.14 -12.76 11.22
CA GLU A 7 1.75 -12.37 9.95
C GLU A 7 0.68 -12.26 8.86
N MET A 8 0.70 -11.18 8.08
CA MET A 8 -0.22 -11.01 6.94
C MET A 8 0.15 -11.87 5.74
N ASP A 9 1.44 -12.20 5.58
CA ASP A 9 1.95 -13.08 4.53
C ASP A 9 2.86 -14.16 5.15
N PRO A 10 2.28 -15.23 5.74
CA PRO A 10 3.07 -16.29 6.35
C PRO A 10 4.04 -16.94 5.35
N GLY A 11 5.30 -17.04 5.76
CA GLY A 11 6.39 -17.54 4.92
C GLY A 11 7.18 -16.47 4.16
N SER A 12 6.64 -15.26 4.01
CA SER A 12 7.32 -14.12 3.37
C SER A 12 7.14 -12.79 4.14
N PHE A 13 6.78 -12.85 5.42
CA PHE A 13 6.39 -11.68 6.23
C PHE A 13 7.47 -10.59 6.42
N ARG A 14 8.73 -10.84 6.03
CA ARG A 14 9.84 -9.88 6.09
C ARG A 14 10.31 -9.39 4.72
N THR A 15 9.74 -9.91 3.65
CA THR A 15 10.14 -9.66 2.26
C THR A 15 8.97 -9.08 1.50
N PHE A 16 9.27 -8.21 0.53
CA PHE A 16 8.26 -7.66 -0.36
C PHE A 16 8.32 -8.42 -1.67
N ASP A 17 7.38 -9.35 -1.86
CA ASP A 17 7.29 -10.20 -3.04
C ASP A 17 5.84 -10.61 -3.35
N THR A 18 5.67 -11.51 -4.33
CA THR A 18 4.36 -11.98 -4.80
C THR A 18 3.85 -13.21 -4.05
N ASN A 19 4.53 -13.68 -2.98
CA ASN A 19 4.05 -14.80 -2.17
C ASN A 19 2.70 -14.48 -1.49
N TYR A 20 2.43 -13.20 -1.23
CA TYR A 20 1.11 -12.72 -0.84
C TYR A 20 -0.01 -13.28 -1.74
N PHE A 21 0.14 -13.21 -3.07
CA PHE A 21 -0.86 -13.73 -4.00
C PHE A 21 -0.94 -15.27 -4.00
N VAL A 22 0.13 -15.97 -3.65
CA VAL A 22 0.10 -17.43 -3.43
C VAL A 22 -0.78 -17.77 -2.25
N ASN A 23 -0.66 -17.02 -1.15
CA ASN A 23 -1.49 -17.19 0.04
C ASN A 23 -2.95 -16.83 -0.23
N VAL A 24 -3.22 -15.74 -0.96
CA VAL A 24 -4.58 -15.39 -1.41
C VAL A 24 -5.21 -16.53 -2.21
N LYS A 25 -4.55 -17.04 -3.27
CA LYS A 25 -5.07 -18.14 -4.11
C LYS A 25 -5.33 -19.44 -3.35
N LYS A 26 -4.61 -19.68 -2.25
CA LYS A 26 -4.82 -20.85 -1.38
C LYS A 26 -5.95 -20.64 -0.36
N ASN A 27 -6.70 -19.55 -0.44
CA ASN A 27 -7.69 -19.12 0.55
C ASN A 27 -7.07 -18.95 1.94
N ARG A 28 -5.83 -18.45 1.99
CA ARG A 28 -5.06 -18.20 3.21
C ARG A 28 -4.78 -16.71 3.42
N GLY A 29 -5.52 -15.82 2.75
CA GLY A 29 -5.53 -14.40 3.07
C GLY A 29 -6.02 -14.18 4.50
N LEU A 30 -5.44 -13.21 5.21
CA LEU A 30 -5.76 -12.96 6.61
C LEU A 30 -7.10 -12.22 6.75
N PHE A 31 -7.39 -11.31 5.83
CA PHE A 31 -8.58 -10.48 5.88
C PHE A 31 -9.63 -10.90 4.84
N GLN A 32 -10.89 -10.57 5.12
CA GLN A 32 -11.96 -10.74 4.14
C GLN A 32 -11.70 -9.94 2.86
N SER A 33 -11.05 -8.78 2.95
CA SER A 33 -10.63 -7.99 1.79
C SER A 33 -9.63 -8.72 0.89
N ASP A 34 -8.77 -9.58 1.45
CA ASP A 34 -7.85 -10.41 0.67
C ASP A 34 -8.62 -11.50 -0.09
N ALA A 35 -9.58 -12.15 0.58
CA ALA A 35 -10.44 -13.16 -0.05
C ALA A 35 -11.33 -12.55 -1.16
N ALA A 36 -11.75 -11.30 -1.00
CA ALA A 36 -12.57 -10.60 -1.99
C ALA A 36 -11.87 -10.48 -3.36
N LEU A 37 -10.53 -10.46 -3.39
CA LEU A 37 -9.75 -10.45 -4.64
C LEU A 37 -9.99 -11.69 -5.52
N LEU A 38 -10.43 -12.81 -4.94
CA LEU A 38 -10.79 -14.02 -5.68
C LEU A 38 -12.25 -14.05 -6.13
N THR A 39 -13.09 -13.16 -5.61
CA THR A 39 -14.51 -13.06 -5.95
C THR A 39 -14.79 -12.01 -7.02
N ASP A 40 -13.83 -11.11 -7.25
CA ASP A 40 -13.86 -10.14 -8.34
C ASP A 40 -13.10 -10.69 -9.57
N ASN A 41 -13.75 -10.70 -10.74
CA ASN A 41 -13.21 -11.32 -11.94
C ASN A 41 -11.96 -10.57 -12.47
N GLU A 42 -11.93 -9.24 -12.36
CA GLU A 42 -10.81 -8.43 -12.84
C GLU A 42 -9.59 -8.62 -11.94
N ALA A 43 -9.78 -8.55 -10.62
CA ALA A 43 -8.73 -8.80 -9.64
C ALA A 43 -8.17 -10.23 -9.75
N GLN A 44 -9.04 -11.23 -9.93
CA GLN A 44 -8.60 -12.62 -10.11
C GLN A 44 -7.79 -12.80 -11.39
N SER A 45 -8.20 -12.16 -12.49
CA SER A 45 -7.46 -12.18 -13.75
C SER A 45 -6.07 -11.56 -13.58
N TYR A 46 -5.98 -10.40 -12.92
CA TYR A 46 -4.72 -9.75 -12.61
C TYR A 46 -3.80 -10.65 -11.77
N ILE A 47 -4.32 -11.27 -10.70
CA ILE A 47 -3.56 -12.20 -9.87
C ILE A 47 -2.99 -13.35 -10.70
N ASN A 48 -3.77 -13.93 -11.62
CA ASN A 48 -3.30 -15.00 -12.49
C ASN A 48 -2.17 -14.52 -13.41
N GLN A 49 -2.30 -13.33 -13.98
CA GLN A 49 -1.27 -12.71 -14.83
C GLN A 49 0.07 -12.55 -14.10
N GLN A 50 0.04 -12.27 -12.79
CA GLN A 50 1.27 -12.11 -11.99
C GLN A 50 2.10 -13.38 -11.89
N PHE A 51 1.52 -14.56 -12.09
CA PHE A 51 2.28 -15.82 -12.13
C PHE A 51 2.89 -16.13 -13.49
N GLU A 52 2.48 -15.41 -14.54
CA GLU A 52 2.96 -15.60 -15.91
C GLU A 52 4.00 -14.56 -16.30
N TYR A 53 3.73 -13.29 -16.01
CA TYR A 53 4.53 -12.15 -16.50
C TYR A 53 5.38 -11.47 -15.42
N LEU A 54 5.12 -11.75 -14.14
CA LEU A 54 5.85 -11.18 -12.99
C LEU A 54 5.95 -9.64 -13.00
N SER A 55 4.90 -8.94 -13.45
CA SER A 55 4.88 -7.46 -13.60
C SER A 55 4.60 -6.70 -12.30
N PHE A 56 4.29 -7.42 -11.21
CA PHE A 56 3.75 -6.88 -9.98
C PHE A 56 4.52 -5.66 -9.45
N PHE A 57 5.84 -5.71 -9.40
CA PHE A 57 6.63 -4.59 -8.85
C PHE A 57 6.52 -3.32 -9.70
N SER A 58 6.43 -3.46 -11.03
CA SER A 58 6.22 -2.33 -11.93
C SER A 58 4.82 -1.73 -11.72
N ASP A 59 3.81 -2.58 -11.69
CA ASP A 59 2.42 -2.15 -11.49
C ASP A 59 2.20 -1.53 -10.10
N PHE A 60 2.85 -2.09 -9.08
CA PHE A 60 2.87 -1.57 -7.72
C PHE A 60 3.52 -0.19 -7.66
N ALA A 61 4.66 0.01 -8.32
CA ALA A 61 5.33 1.32 -8.38
C ALA A 61 4.42 2.39 -9.02
N VAL A 62 3.80 2.08 -10.16
CA VAL A 62 2.85 2.97 -10.83
C VAL A 62 1.64 3.27 -9.94
N SER A 63 1.13 2.26 -9.23
CA SER A 63 -0.01 2.41 -8.32
C SER A 63 0.34 3.31 -7.13
N MET A 64 1.53 3.15 -6.55
CA MET A 64 2.01 3.97 -5.44
C MET A 64 2.28 5.42 -5.85
N GLU A 65 2.79 5.65 -7.07
CA GLU A 65 2.95 7.00 -7.63
C GLU A 65 1.57 7.70 -7.75
N LYS A 66 0.57 7.00 -8.29
CA LYS A 66 -0.79 7.52 -8.41
C LYS A 66 -1.41 7.80 -7.04
N MET A 67 -1.25 6.89 -6.09
CA MET A 67 -1.78 7.04 -4.73
C MET A 67 -1.14 8.25 -4.02
N GLY A 68 0.18 8.45 -4.18
CA GLY A 68 0.90 9.57 -3.57
C GLY A 68 0.46 10.95 -4.05
N ARG A 69 -0.31 11.03 -5.15
CA ARG A 69 -0.86 12.28 -5.70
C ARG A 69 -2.29 12.57 -5.26
N ILE A 70 -2.94 11.66 -4.53
CA ILE A 70 -4.33 11.85 -4.10
C ILE A 70 -4.38 12.95 -3.04
N GLY A 71 -5.20 13.99 -3.30
CA GLY A 71 -5.51 15.02 -2.31
C GLY A 71 -4.33 15.90 -1.87
N VAL A 72 -3.23 15.92 -2.63
CA VAL A 72 -2.03 16.68 -2.27
C VAL A 72 -2.31 18.19 -2.25
N LEU A 73 -1.80 18.85 -1.21
CA LEU A 73 -1.80 20.30 -1.12
C LEU A 73 -0.55 20.83 -1.82
N THR A 74 -0.75 21.65 -2.85
CA THR A 74 0.32 22.22 -3.68
C THR A 74 0.25 23.74 -3.73
N GLY A 75 1.37 24.36 -4.11
CA GLY A 75 1.52 25.81 -4.13
C GLY A 75 1.51 26.37 -2.72
N THR A 76 0.66 27.38 -2.48
CA THR A 76 0.52 28.02 -1.16
C THR A 76 -0.47 27.32 -0.23
N ARG A 77 -1.04 26.18 -0.65
CA ARG A 77 -1.98 25.41 0.16
C ARG A 77 -1.21 24.48 1.10
N GLY A 78 -1.48 24.57 2.40
CA GLY A 78 -0.87 23.71 3.42
C GLY A 78 0.33 24.35 4.12
N GLN A 79 1.14 23.52 4.79
CA GLN A 79 2.34 23.95 5.50
C GLN A 79 3.40 22.84 5.53
N ILE A 80 4.67 23.24 5.56
CA ILE A 80 5.79 22.31 5.78
C ILE A 80 6.04 22.21 7.28
N ARG A 81 5.83 21.02 7.85
CA ARG A 81 5.93 20.78 9.29
C ARG A 81 7.38 20.54 9.67
N ARG A 82 7.86 21.22 10.72
CA ARG A 82 9.18 20.95 11.32
C ARG A 82 9.21 19.64 12.11
N HIS A 83 8.05 19.20 12.59
CA HIS A 83 7.87 17.97 13.33
C HIS A 83 6.56 17.28 12.88
N SER A 84 6.65 16.02 12.45
CA SER A 84 5.50 15.28 11.89
C SER A 84 4.38 15.05 12.89
N ALA A 85 4.71 14.96 14.19
CA ALA A 85 3.77 14.72 15.28
C ALA A 85 3.18 16.00 15.90
N SER A 86 3.71 17.18 15.56
CA SER A 86 3.21 18.43 16.13
C SER A 86 1.91 18.83 15.45
N GLN A 87 0.82 18.87 16.23
CA GLN A 87 -0.37 19.61 15.84
C GLN A 87 -0.02 21.09 15.69
N LEU A 88 -0.76 21.74 14.78
CA LEU A 88 -0.68 23.14 14.40
C LEU A 88 -0.77 24.08 15.61
N THR A 89 0.36 24.37 16.26
CA THR A 89 0.55 25.63 16.98
C THR A 89 1.47 26.45 16.11
N GLU A 90 0.95 27.60 15.68
CA GLU A 90 1.53 28.50 14.70
C GLU A 90 3.07 28.55 14.71
N LEU A 91 3.68 28.40 13.53
CA LEU A 91 4.65 29.36 13.01
C LEU A 91 5.11 28.97 11.62
N HIS A 92 5.03 29.99 10.77
CA HIS A 92 5.50 30.13 9.40
C HIS A 92 6.78 29.36 9.00
N PHE A 93 6.77 29.01 7.72
CA PHE A 93 7.90 28.73 6.81
C PHE A 93 8.66 27.40 6.97
N ILE A 94 8.70 26.61 5.88
CA ILE A 94 9.82 26.62 4.90
C ILE A 94 9.47 25.79 3.64
N ILE A 95 9.60 26.45 2.50
CA ILE A 95 9.86 26.09 1.08
C ILE A 95 10.39 24.69 0.74
N VAL A 96 9.88 24.12 -0.37
CA VAL A 96 10.64 23.65 -1.57
C VAL A 96 9.80 24.16 -2.76
N GLY A 97 10.14 25.23 -3.49
CA GLY A 97 11.37 25.45 -4.25
C GLY A 97 11.21 24.70 -5.57
N ASP A 98 11.01 25.43 -6.68
CA ASP A 98 10.72 24.90 -8.02
C ASP A 98 11.53 23.64 -8.42
#